data_AF-A0A925JU75-F1
#
_entry.id   AF-A0A925JU75-F1
#
_cell.length_a   1.000
_cell.length_b   1.000
_cell.length_c   1.000
_cell.angle_alpha   90.00
_cell.angle_beta   90.00
_cell.angle_gamma   90.00
#
_symmetry.space_group_name_H-M   'P 1'
#
loop_
_entity.id
_entity.type
_entity.pdbx_description
1 polymer ?
#
loop_
_entity_poly.entity_id
_entity_poly.type
_entity_poly.pdbx_seq_one_letter_code
_entity_poly.pdbx_strand_id
1 'polypeptide(L)'
;MSVVFSVFAAAVSLLWSDPGTPVEQVDFTKPARNVSEPQAPFRFIREELSGNSPKVLVQDASGRTWQVKGGPEGRADAFATRLVSALGYYADAICFLRQGTIVGVQWPLRRASGFIQRDGTFTYAAFELRDSNARFLDGNGWLWWANEFSATPELRALRVLVMLLSDWDNKDARNASLGSNTGILRFETNGETVNVYFVVDWGQSLGSWGHLFGWGRSNWNCNDYRRQSGDFLREHKDGRLLFGFRGQHYENFGRDVTRSDLRWLVSRLGNISAEQVKAALRASGASPDEELCFASAFLDRVGILKRAAASGTSEIR
;
A
#
# COMPACT_ATOMS: atom_id res chain seq x y z
N MET A 1 -38.88 5.88 38.00
CA MET A 1 -38.16 5.13 36.95
C MET A 1 -37.17 6.07 36.29
N SER A 2 -35.91 6.04 36.68
CA SER A 2 -34.87 6.81 35.99
C SER A 2 -34.32 5.96 34.86
N VAL A 3 -34.54 6.41 33.62
CA VAL A 3 -33.91 5.84 32.44
C VAL A 3 -32.47 6.35 32.42
N VAL A 4 -31.52 5.47 32.71
CA VAL A 4 -30.10 5.74 32.49
C VAL A 4 -29.84 5.60 31.00
N PHE A 5 -29.67 6.72 30.30
CA PHE A 5 -29.09 6.70 28.96
C PHE A 5 -27.61 6.36 29.11
N SER A 6 -27.25 5.12 28.77
CA SER A 6 -25.85 4.76 28.57
C SER A 6 -25.40 5.43 27.27
N VAL A 7 -24.63 6.50 27.39
CA VAL A 7 -23.93 7.10 26.26
C VAL A 7 -22.79 6.14 25.93
N PHE A 8 -22.98 5.25 24.96
CA PHE A 8 -21.86 4.53 24.37
C PHE A 8 -20.93 5.59 23.75
N ALA A 9 -19.67 5.63 24.17
CA ALA A 9 -18.66 6.43 23.50
C ALA A 9 -18.62 6.00 22.03
N ALA A 10 -18.80 6.94 21.11
CA ALA A 10 -18.73 6.66 19.68
C ALA A 10 -17.31 6.19 19.34
N ALA A 11 -17.20 5.13 18.53
CA ALA A 11 -15.91 4.63 18.10
C ALA A 11 -15.15 5.72 17.32
N VAL A 12 -13.86 5.89 17.60
CA VAL A 12 -12.99 6.82 16.88
C VAL A 12 -12.55 6.17 15.58
N SER A 13 -12.75 6.86 14.45
CA SER A 13 -12.30 6.39 13.15
C SER A 13 -11.03 7.10 12.71
N LEU A 14 -10.06 6.34 12.20
CA LEU A 14 -8.77 6.85 11.74
C LEU A 14 -8.45 6.33 10.34
N LEU A 15 -8.22 7.23 9.38
CA LEU A 15 -7.62 6.91 8.07
C LEU A 15 -6.12 7.23 8.03
N TRP A 16 -5.72 8.24 8.77
CA TRP A 16 -4.39 8.81 8.77
C TRP A 16 -4.09 9.37 10.15
N SER A 17 -2.83 9.30 10.56
CA SER A 17 -2.31 9.96 11.75
C SER A 17 -0.99 10.63 11.42
N ASP A 18 -0.71 11.78 12.05
CA ASP A 18 0.58 12.42 11.92
C ASP A 18 1.68 11.46 12.40
N PRO A 19 2.64 11.06 11.53
CA PRO A 19 3.71 10.16 11.93
C PRO A 19 4.67 10.81 12.96
N GLY A 20 4.62 12.13 13.14
CA GLY A 20 5.46 12.89 14.08
C GLY A 20 6.95 12.95 13.70
N THR A 21 7.37 12.13 12.74
CA THR A 21 8.71 12.09 12.18
C THR A 21 8.67 12.64 10.76
N PRO A 22 9.47 13.67 10.42
CA PRO A 22 9.60 14.13 9.04
C PRO A 22 10.10 13.00 8.14
N VAL A 23 9.60 12.93 6.90
CA VAL A 23 9.90 11.82 5.98
C VAL A 23 11.39 11.67 5.69
N GLU A 24 12.17 12.75 5.76
CA GLU A 24 13.62 12.77 5.58
C GLU A 24 14.37 12.00 6.68
N GLN A 25 13.74 11.75 7.82
CA GLN A 25 14.30 11.02 8.96
C GLN A 25 13.77 9.59 9.06
N VAL A 26 12.82 9.20 8.21
CA VAL A 26 12.25 7.85 8.23
C VAL A 26 13.27 6.82 7.70
N ASP A 27 13.46 5.73 8.45
CA ASP A 27 14.17 4.54 8.00
C ASP A 27 13.26 3.67 7.12
N PHE A 28 13.37 3.90 5.81
CA PHE A 28 12.62 3.19 4.78
C PHE A 28 13.00 1.71 4.61
N THR A 29 14.02 1.21 5.32
CA THR A 29 14.29 -0.24 5.33
C THR A 29 13.26 -0.99 6.17
N LYS A 30 12.66 -0.32 7.15
CA LYS A 30 11.66 -0.91 8.04
C LYS A 30 10.32 -1.07 7.32
N PRO A 31 9.63 -2.21 7.48
CA PRO A 31 8.25 -2.38 7.02
C PRO A 31 7.30 -1.44 7.77
N ALA A 32 6.07 -1.29 7.26
CA ALA A 32 5.01 -0.53 7.92
C ALA A 32 4.86 -0.94 9.40
N ARG A 33 4.49 0.03 10.24
CA ARG A 33 4.40 -0.12 11.71
C ARG A 33 5.72 -0.53 12.40
N ASN A 34 6.86 -0.41 11.71
CA ASN A 34 8.19 -0.79 12.22
C ASN A 34 8.25 -2.24 12.75
N VAL A 35 7.51 -3.17 12.14
CA VAL A 35 7.51 -4.56 12.60
C VAL A 35 8.89 -5.19 12.40
N SER A 36 9.34 -5.98 13.37
CA SER A 36 10.57 -6.75 13.22
C SER A 36 10.44 -7.77 12.09
N GLU A 37 11.54 -8.05 11.39
CA GLU A 37 11.58 -9.10 10.36
C GLU A 37 11.14 -10.47 10.92
N PRO A 38 10.55 -11.34 10.08
CA PRO A 38 10.14 -12.68 10.49
C PRO A 38 11.36 -13.54 10.85
N GLN A 39 11.26 -14.33 11.92
CA GLN A 39 12.39 -15.13 12.43
C GLN A 39 12.25 -16.61 12.08
N ALA A 40 13.26 -17.19 11.44
CA ALA A 40 13.29 -18.63 11.19
C ALA A 40 13.47 -19.44 12.50
N PRO A 41 12.99 -20.69 12.60
CA PRO A 41 12.30 -21.45 11.54
C PRO A 41 10.87 -20.96 11.27
N PHE A 42 10.46 -21.00 10.00
CA PHE A 42 9.07 -20.77 9.60
C PHE A 42 8.33 -22.10 9.58
N ARG A 43 7.35 -22.28 10.46
CA ARG A 43 6.57 -23.52 10.57
C ARG A 43 5.30 -23.39 9.73
N PHE A 44 5.07 -24.33 8.82
CA PHE A 44 3.85 -24.35 8.00
C PHE A 44 2.60 -24.51 8.88
N ILE A 45 1.58 -23.69 8.62
CA ILE A 45 0.26 -23.83 9.24
C ILE A 45 -0.71 -24.43 8.23
N ARG A 46 -0.92 -23.76 7.09
CA ARG A 46 -1.82 -24.20 6.02
C ARG A 46 -1.56 -23.45 4.72
N GLU A 47 -2.06 -24.00 3.61
CA GLU A 47 -2.16 -23.26 2.36
C GLU A 47 -3.41 -22.35 2.36
N GLU A 48 -3.26 -21.10 1.89
CA GLU A 48 -4.35 -20.13 1.78
C GLU A 48 -4.91 -20.11 0.36
N LEU A 49 -6.18 -20.50 0.23
CA LEU A 49 -6.83 -20.66 -1.07
C LEU A 49 -7.73 -19.47 -1.47
N SER A 50 -7.87 -18.47 -0.61
CA SER A 50 -8.59 -17.22 -0.93
C SER A 50 -7.81 -16.35 -1.93
N GLY A 51 -8.50 -15.49 -2.67
CA GLY A 51 -7.89 -14.61 -3.69
C GLY A 51 -7.24 -15.38 -4.84
N ASN A 52 -6.38 -14.72 -5.63
CA ASN A 52 -5.77 -15.32 -6.83
C ASN A 52 -4.30 -15.73 -6.67
N SER A 53 -3.53 -15.03 -5.83
CA SER A 53 -2.09 -15.27 -5.67
C SER A 53 -1.81 -16.53 -4.81
N PRO A 54 -0.70 -17.27 -5.08
CA PRO A 54 -0.29 -18.42 -4.27
C PRO A 54 0.25 -17.96 -2.91
N LYS A 55 -0.27 -18.54 -1.82
CA LYS A 55 0.10 -18.15 -0.46
C LYS A 55 -0.10 -19.26 0.58
N VAL A 56 0.67 -19.17 1.66
CA VAL A 56 0.59 -20.05 2.83
C VAL A 56 0.60 -19.23 4.11
N LEU A 57 0.04 -19.76 5.19
CA LEU A 57 0.29 -19.24 6.54
C LEU A 57 1.44 -20.00 7.18
N VAL A 58 2.32 -19.26 7.84
CA VAL A 58 3.40 -19.80 8.65
C VAL A 58 3.44 -19.13 10.02
N GLN A 59 3.99 -19.84 11.01
CA GLN A 59 4.39 -19.25 12.28
C GLN A 59 5.91 -19.10 12.32
N ASP A 60 6.40 -17.95 12.75
CA ASP A 60 7.83 -17.70 12.94
C ASP A 60 8.32 -18.16 14.33
N ALA A 61 9.63 -18.12 14.59
CA ALA A 61 10.22 -18.54 15.87
C ALA A 61 9.77 -17.69 17.07
N SER A 62 9.32 -16.46 16.83
CA SER A 62 8.78 -15.56 17.85
C SER A 62 7.27 -15.79 18.10
N GLY A 63 6.66 -16.77 17.43
CA GLY A 63 5.25 -17.11 17.57
C GLY A 63 4.32 -16.25 16.69
N ARG A 64 4.84 -15.33 15.88
CA ARG A 64 4.03 -14.47 15.00
C ARG A 64 3.58 -15.24 13.77
N THR A 65 2.33 -15.01 13.37
CA THR A 65 1.76 -15.59 12.15
C THR A 65 1.99 -14.66 10.97
N TRP A 66 2.42 -15.24 9.85
CA TRP A 66 2.68 -14.52 8.60
C TRP A 66 1.97 -15.19 7.45
N GLN A 67 1.35 -14.40 6.59
CA GLN A 67 0.95 -14.84 5.26
C GLN A 67 2.12 -14.66 4.31
N VAL A 68 2.63 -15.77 3.81
CA VAL A 68 3.74 -15.79 2.85
C VAL A 68 3.14 -15.85 1.45
N LYS A 69 3.30 -14.78 0.68
CA LYS A 69 2.92 -14.70 -0.75
C LYS A 69 4.17 -14.90 -1.59
N GLY A 70 4.08 -15.78 -2.58
CA GLY A 70 5.12 -15.93 -3.61
C GLY A 70 4.85 -15.04 -4.82
N GLY A 71 5.89 -14.84 -5.64
CA GLY A 71 5.77 -14.18 -6.94
C GLY A 71 6.11 -12.68 -6.93
N PRO A 72 6.03 -12.02 -8.10
CA PRO A 72 6.57 -10.68 -8.29
C PRO A 72 5.82 -9.57 -7.56
N GLU A 73 4.53 -9.78 -7.26
CA GLU A 73 3.64 -8.82 -6.58
C GLU A 73 4.15 -8.40 -5.20
N GLY A 74 4.76 -9.33 -4.47
CA GLY A 74 5.21 -9.10 -3.10
C GLY A 74 6.25 -7.99 -2.96
N ARG A 75 7.03 -7.72 -4.03
CA ARG A 75 8.02 -6.64 -4.06
C ARG A 75 7.35 -5.27 -4.13
N ALA A 76 6.37 -5.13 -5.02
CA ALA A 76 5.61 -3.89 -5.16
C ALA A 76 4.81 -3.58 -3.89
N ASP A 77 4.16 -4.59 -3.32
CA ASP A 77 3.39 -4.48 -2.08
C ASP A 77 4.29 -4.00 -0.91
N ALA A 78 5.45 -4.65 -0.74
CA ALA A 78 6.44 -4.30 0.28
C ALA A 78 6.96 -2.86 0.17
N PHE A 79 7.19 -2.35 -1.05
CA PHE A 79 7.62 -0.96 -1.25
C PHE A 79 6.47 0.03 -1.00
N ALA A 80 5.30 -0.27 -1.56
CA ALA A 80 4.13 0.58 -1.49
C ALA A 80 3.67 0.83 -0.04
N THR A 81 3.53 -0.24 0.74
CA THR A 81 3.06 -0.14 2.13
C THR A 81 4.05 0.57 3.04
N ARG A 82 5.37 0.39 2.82
CA ARG A 82 6.42 1.17 3.48
C ARG A 82 6.24 2.67 3.24
N LEU A 83 6.06 3.06 1.97
CA LEU A 83 5.93 4.47 1.60
C LEU A 83 4.70 5.10 2.25
N VAL A 84 3.51 4.50 2.08
CA VAL A 84 2.30 5.12 2.62
C VAL A 84 2.24 5.10 4.14
N SER A 85 2.83 4.08 4.79
CA SER A 85 2.97 4.04 6.24
C SER A 85 3.92 5.11 6.77
N ALA A 86 5.04 5.37 6.09
CA ALA A 86 5.95 6.47 6.41
C ALA A 86 5.26 7.85 6.34
N LEU A 87 4.22 7.97 5.51
CA LEU A 87 3.43 9.19 5.37
C LEU A 87 2.25 9.27 6.33
N GLY A 88 2.05 8.29 7.22
CA GLY A 88 1.01 8.30 8.26
C GLY A 88 -0.25 7.50 7.96
N TYR A 89 -0.31 6.79 6.82
CA TYR A 89 -1.45 5.91 6.50
C TYR A 89 -1.29 4.52 7.11
N TYR A 90 -2.41 3.90 7.46
CA TYR A 90 -2.42 2.53 7.94
C TYR A 90 -2.36 1.56 6.76
N ALA A 91 -1.37 0.68 6.75
CA ALA A 91 -1.15 -0.30 5.69
C ALA A 91 -0.59 -1.61 6.25
N ASP A 92 -0.66 -2.68 5.45
CA ASP A 92 -0.09 -3.96 5.83
C ASP A 92 1.41 -3.88 6.10
N ALA A 93 1.84 -4.56 7.16
CA ALA A 93 3.23 -4.71 7.50
C ALA A 93 3.83 -5.89 6.72
N ILE A 94 4.59 -5.57 5.68
CA ILE A 94 5.13 -6.57 4.73
C ILE A 94 6.67 -6.58 4.74
N CYS A 95 7.23 -7.71 5.14
CA CYS A 95 8.65 -8.01 5.05
C CYS A 95 8.93 -8.77 3.76
N PHE A 96 10.02 -8.45 3.04
CA PHE A 96 10.40 -9.20 1.84
C PHE A 96 11.64 -10.05 2.14
N LEU A 97 11.56 -11.35 1.86
CA LEU A 97 12.67 -12.29 2.03
C LEU A 97 13.06 -12.86 0.67
N ARG A 98 14.35 -12.73 0.31
CA ARG A 98 14.88 -13.25 -0.96
C ARG A 98 14.86 -14.78 -1.01
N GLN A 99 15.06 -15.44 0.13
CA GLN A 99 15.02 -16.89 0.24
C GLN A 99 14.77 -17.32 1.68
N GLY A 100 14.34 -18.56 1.86
CA GLY A 100 14.20 -19.19 3.17
C GLY A 100 13.64 -20.60 3.03
N THR A 101 13.36 -21.22 4.18
CA THR A 101 12.80 -22.58 4.25
C THR A 101 11.60 -22.58 5.18
N ILE A 102 10.49 -23.14 4.69
CA ILE A 102 9.30 -23.44 5.48
C ILE A 102 9.39 -24.90 5.91
N VAL A 103 9.41 -25.12 7.22
CA VAL A 103 9.51 -26.45 7.83
C VAL A 103 8.12 -27.05 7.95
N GLY A 104 7.99 -28.34 7.65
CA GLY A 104 6.76 -29.11 7.85
C GLY A 104 5.67 -28.83 6.82
N VAL A 105 6.04 -28.42 5.60
CA VAL A 105 5.09 -28.23 4.49
C VAL A 105 4.29 -29.50 4.26
N GLN A 106 2.96 -29.40 4.33
CA GLN A 106 2.06 -30.52 4.08
C GLN A 106 1.72 -30.60 2.59
N TRP A 107 2.07 -31.72 1.97
CA TRP A 107 1.80 -31.99 0.55
C TRP A 107 0.51 -32.80 0.38
N PRO A 108 -0.22 -32.64 -0.74
CA PRO A 108 0.08 -31.78 -1.88
C PRO A 108 -0.29 -30.30 -1.64
N LEU A 109 0.61 -29.38 -2.01
CA LEU A 109 0.26 -27.97 -2.19
C LEU A 109 -0.44 -27.78 -3.54
N ARG A 110 -1.46 -26.92 -3.58
CA ARG A 110 -2.17 -26.56 -4.80
C ARG A 110 -1.40 -25.46 -5.53
N ARG A 111 -1.66 -24.20 -5.20
CA ARG A 111 -1.06 -23.04 -5.87
C ARG A 111 0.32 -22.71 -5.32
N ALA A 112 0.53 -22.91 -4.03
CA ALA A 112 1.79 -22.59 -3.37
C ALA A 112 2.97 -23.46 -3.86
N SER A 113 2.69 -24.60 -4.50
CA SER A 113 3.70 -25.42 -5.21
C SER A 113 4.43 -24.64 -6.33
N GLY A 114 3.87 -23.52 -6.80
CA GLY A 114 4.51 -22.65 -7.79
C GLY A 114 5.68 -21.83 -7.25
N PHE A 115 5.85 -21.71 -5.93
CA PHE A 115 6.97 -20.97 -5.34
C PHE A 115 7.64 -21.66 -4.13
N ILE A 116 7.02 -22.71 -3.58
CA ILE A 116 7.58 -23.54 -2.51
C ILE A 116 8.02 -24.88 -3.13
N GLN A 117 9.30 -25.19 -3.00
CA GLN A 117 9.89 -26.44 -3.47
C GLN A 117 9.56 -27.61 -2.52
N ARG A 118 9.77 -28.86 -2.98
CA ARG A 118 9.43 -30.09 -2.23
C ARG A 118 10.11 -30.19 -0.86
N ASP A 119 11.29 -29.61 -0.73
CA ASP A 119 12.06 -29.53 0.52
C ASP A 119 11.65 -28.35 1.42
N GLY A 120 10.63 -27.59 1.02
CA GLY A 120 10.12 -26.42 1.73
C GLY A 120 10.89 -25.12 1.45
N THR A 121 11.92 -25.13 0.61
CA THR A 121 12.63 -23.90 0.23
C THR A 121 11.77 -23.02 -0.66
N PHE A 122 11.97 -21.71 -0.54
CA PHE A 122 11.35 -20.71 -1.42
C PHE A 122 12.37 -19.64 -1.78
N THR A 123 12.07 -18.92 -2.87
CA THR A 123 12.77 -17.71 -3.26
C THR A 123 11.77 -16.60 -3.54
N TYR A 124 12.13 -15.35 -3.23
CA TYR A 124 11.33 -14.14 -3.44
C TYR A 124 9.92 -14.25 -2.85
N ALA A 125 9.80 -14.07 -1.54
CA ALA A 125 8.52 -14.12 -0.85
C ALA A 125 8.28 -12.89 0.01
N ALA A 126 7.03 -12.40 -0.01
CA ALA A 126 6.54 -11.37 0.88
C ALA A 126 5.84 -12.01 2.09
N PHE A 127 6.24 -11.58 3.28
CA PHE A 127 5.71 -11.99 4.57
C PHE A 127 4.84 -10.85 5.09
N GLU A 128 3.53 -11.00 4.92
CA GLU A 128 2.51 -10.08 5.41
C GLU A 128 2.12 -10.49 6.82
N LEU A 129 2.28 -9.60 7.80
CA LEU A 129 1.99 -9.90 9.20
C LEU A 129 0.49 -10.16 9.39
N ARG A 130 0.15 -11.30 10.02
CA ARG A 130 -1.21 -11.59 10.48
C ARG A 130 -1.29 -11.36 11.97
N ASP A 131 -1.69 -10.15 12.33
CA ASP A 131 -1.84 -9.72 13.70
C ASP A 131 -3.05 -10.39 14.35
N SER A 132 -2.82 -11.25 15.35
CA SER A 132 -3.88 -11.98 16.04
C SER A 132 -4.81 -11.08 16.86
N ASN A 133 -4.35 -9.87 17.21
CA ASN A 133 -5.13 -8.91 17.98
C ASN A 133 -5.95 -7.97 17.09
N ALA A 134 -5.70 -7.97 15.78
CA ALA A 134 -6.41 -7.16 14.82
C ALA A 134 -7.55 -7.99 14.20
N ARG A 135 -8.79 -7.56 14.44
CA ARG A 135 -9.96 -8.17 13.80
C ARG A 135 -10.33 -7.34 12.59
N PHE A 136 -10.26 -7.94 11.41
CA PHE A 136 -11.01 -7.44 10.27
C PHE A 136 -12.48 -7.50 10.62
N LEU A 137 -13.16 -6.37 10.51
CA LEU A 137 -14.60 -6.36 10.70
C LEU A 137 -15.25 -7.16 9.53
N ASP A 138 -16.31 -7.93 9.80
CA ASP A 138 -16.99 -8.76 8.79
C ASP A 138 -17.62 -7.95 7.63
N GLY A 139 -17.15 -8.15 6.40
CA GLY A 139 -17.61 -7.41 5.20
C GLY A 139 -16.91 -6.05 4.96
N ASN A 140 -15.87 -5.71 5.73
CA ASN A 140 -15.40 -4.33 5.88
C ASN A 140 -14.22 -3.97 4.99
N GLY A 141 -14.46 -3.93 3.69
CA GLY A 141 -13.83 -2.89 2.88
C GLY A 141 -14.45 -1.54 3.16
N TRP A 142 -13.77 -0.45 2.84
CA TRP A 142 -14.38 0.89 2.79
C TRP A 142 -14.32 1.43 1.36
N LEU A 143 -15.30 2.26 0.96
CA LEU A 143 -15.40 2.79 -0.41
C LEU A 143 -14.49 4.01 -0.57
N TRP A 144 -13.77 4.12 -1.69
CA TRP A 144 -12.89 5.29 -1.96
C TRP A 144 -13.61 6.65 -1.96
N TRP A 145 -14.91 6.65 -2.21
CA TRP A 145 -15.71 7.87 -2.44
C TRP A 145 -16.86 8.07 -1.46
N ALA A 146 -17.14 7.06 -0.64
CA ALA A 146 -18.31 7.03 0.24
C ALA A 146 -17.91 6.45 1.60
N ASN A 147 -17.21 7.29 2.35
CA ASN A 147 -16.81 7.08 3.74
C ASN A 147 -16.69 8.45 4.45
N GLU A 148 -16.49 8.44 5.76
CA GLU A 148 -16.42 9.65 6.60
C GLU A 148 -15.26 10.61 6.26
N PHE A 149 -14.24 10.15 5.53
CA PHE A 149 -13.08 10.94 5.11
C PHE A 149 -13.17 11.47 3.67
N SER A 150 -14.29 11.27 2.95
CA SER A 150 -14.43 11.58 1.50
C SER A 150 -14.13 13.04 1.12
N ALA A 151 -14.27 13.96 2.07
CA ALA A 151 -14.02 15.40 1.89
C ALA A 151 -12.69 15.87 2.49
N THR A 152 -11.85 14.99 3.02
CA THR A 152 -10.63 15.37 3.74
C THR A 152 -9.40 15.33 2.83
N PRO A 153 -8.38 16.18 3.08
CA PRO A 153 -7.14 16.14 2.34
C PRO A 153 -6.39 14.82 2.51
N GLU A 154 -6.52 14.14 3.65
CA GLU A 154 -5.93 12.82 3.93
C GLU A 154 -6.37 11.79 2.90
N LEU A 155 -7.68 11.68 2.61
CA LEU A 155 -8.15 10.70 1.63
C LEU A 155 -7.83 11.12 0.18
N ARG A 156 -7.89 12.42 -0.11
CA ARG A 156 -7.49 12.94 -1.43
C ARG A 156 -6.02 12.65 -1.73
N ALA A 157 -5.15 12.86 -0.75
CA ALA A 157 -3.74 12.57 -0.84
C ALA A 157 -3.45 11.06 -0.94
N LEU A 158 -4.19 10.20 -0.23
CA LEU A 158 -4.08 8.75 -0.36
C LEU A 158 -4.41 8.29 -1.79
N ARG A 159 -5.46 8.86 -2.40
CA ARG A 159 -5.79 8.58 -3.80
C ARG A 159 -4.70 9.05 -4.76
N VAL A 160 -4.05 10.18 -4.48
CA VAL A 160 -2.87 10.63 -5.25
C VAL A 160 -1.70 9.66 -5.07
N LEU A 161 -1.51 9.06 -3.90
CA LEU A 161 -0.46 8.06 -3.66
C LEU A 161 -0.70 6.75 -4.46
N VAL A 162 -1.94 6.28 -4.53
CA VAL A 162 -2.35 5.17 -5.43
C VAL A 162 -1.94 5.48 -6.87
N MET A 163 -2.26 6.69 -7.36
CA MET A 163 -1.91 7.11 -8.72
C MET A 163 -0.40 7.30 -8.90
N LEU A 164 0.30 7.84 -7.90
CA LEU A 164 1.75 8.05 -7.90
C LEU A 164 2.46 6.72 -8.10
N LEU A 165 2.02 5.67 -7.40
CA LEU A 165 2.57 4.33 -7.48
C LEU A 165 2.06 3.51 -8.67
N SER A 166 1.15 4.04 -9.50
CA SER A 166 0.47 3.29 -10.56
C SER A 166 -0.27 2.05 -10.04
N ASP A 167 -0.81 2.07 -8.82
CA ASP A 167 -1.55 0.92 -8.30
C ASP A 167 -2.91 0.80 -9.00
N TRP A 168 -2.97 0.05 -10.09
CA TRP A 168 -4.16 -0.03 -10.91
C TRP A 168 -5.24 -0.94 -10.33
N ASP A 169 -4.94 -1.74 -9.30
CA ASP A 169 -5.90 -2.64 -8.65
C ASP A 169 -6.60 -1.97 -7.47
N ASN A 170 -7.07 -0.74 -7.66
CA ASN A 170 -7.72 0.10 -6.64
C ASN A 170 -9.09 -0.40 -6.15
N LYS A 171 -9.32 -1.72 -6.09
CA LYS A 171 -10.52 -2.38 -5.55
C LYS A 171 -10.84 -1.88 -4.17
N ASP A 172 -12.13 -1.87 -3.84
CA ASP A 172 -12.63 -1.45 -2.55
C ASP A 172 -13.79 -2.35 -2.10
N ALA A 173 -14.59 -1.91 -1.14
CA ALA A 173 -15.70 -2.70 -0.60
C ALA A 173 -16.67 -3.25 -1.67
N ARG A 174 -16.79 -2.59 -2.85
CA ARG A 174 -17.60 -3.08 -3.98
C ARG A 174 -17.09 -4.42 -4.54
N ASN A 175 -15.82 -4.72 -4.31
CA ASN A 175 -15.14 -5.93 -4.79
C ASN A 175 -14.96 -6.97 -3.67
N ALA A 176 -15.72 -6.92 -2.57
CA ALA A 176 -15.52 -7.82 -1.43
C ALA A 176 -15.41 -9.30 -1.83
N SER A 177 -16.19 -9.77 -2.81
CA SER A 177 -16.14 -11.15 -3.33
C SER A 177 -14.84 -11.50 -4.09
N LEU A 178 -14.12 -10.50 -4.58
CA LEU A 178 -12.85 -10.63 -5.31
C LEU A 178 -11.63 -10.28 -4.43
N GLY A 179 -11.87 -9.88 -3.17
CA GLY A 179 -10.88 -9.26 -2.29
C GLY A 179 -10.86 -7.74 -2.43
N SER A 180 -11.12 -7.04 -1.32
CA SER A 180 -11.00 -5.59 -1.22
C SER A 180 -9.55 -5.20 -0.91
N ASN A 181 -9.07 -4.10 -1.52
CA ASN A 181 -7.74 -3.53 -1.24
C ASN A 181 -7.80 -2.41 -0.18
N THR A 182 -8.98 -2.24 0.41
CA THR A 182 -9.26 -1.42 1.56
C THR A 182 -9.88 -2.28 2.66
N GLY A 183 -9.63 -1.95 3.91
CA GLY A 183 -10.45 -2.51 4.99
C GLY A 183 -10.47 -1.73 6.28
N ILE A 184 -11.18 -2.27 7.27
CA ILE A 184 -11.29 -1.69 8.61
C ILE A 184 -10.80 -2.69 9.65
N LEU A 185 -9.78 -2.28 10.41
CA LEU A 185 -9.30 -2.97 11.60
C LEU A 185 -9.91 -2.33 12.83
N ARG A 186 -10.50 -3.14 13.70
CA ARG A 186 -10.97 -2.67 15.01
C ARG A 186 -9.97 -3.00 16.10
N PHE A 187 -9.63 -1.98 16.88
CA PHE A 187 -8.84 -2.09 18.10
C PHE A 187 -9.70 -1.68 19.30
N GLU A 188 -9.49 -2.35 20.43
CA GLU A 188 -10.03 -1.93 21.72
C GLU A 188 -8.85 -1.38 22.54
N THR A 189 -8.83 -0.07 22.78
CA THR A 189 -7.72 0.62 23.47
C THR A 189 -8.27 1.41 24.62
N ASN A 190 -7.85 1.12 25.86
CA ASN A 190 -8.23 1.88 27.07
C ASN A 190 -9.75 2.07 27.27
N GLY A 191 -10.57 1.11 26.83
CA GLY A 191 -12.04 1.21 26.90
C GLY A 191 -12.69 1.99 25.75
N GLU A 192 -11.89 2.46 24.78
CA GLU A 192 -12.35 3.07 23.54
C GLU A 192 -12.18 2.10 22.36
N THR A 193 -13.21 2.02 21.53
CA THR A 193 -13.16 1.31 20.27
C THR A 193 -12.59 2.24 19.19
N VAL A 194 -11.52 1.81 18.51
CA VAL A 194 -10.90 2.55 17.40
C VAL A 194 -11.04 1.73 16.11
N ASN A 195 -11.64 2.33 15.09
CA ASN A 195 -11.74 1.77 13.74
C ASN A 195 -10.67 2.40 12.85
N VAL A 196 -9.71 1.59 12.42
CA VAL A 196 -8.62 2.00 11.54
C VAL A 196 -8.93 1.60 10.11
N TYR A 197 -9.09 2.59 9.25
CA TYR A 197 -9.23 2.45 7.81
C TYR A 197 -7.85 2.27 7.21
N PHE A 198 -7.58 1.06 6.73
CA PHE A 198 -6.25 0.67 6.27
C PHE A 198 -6.32 0.19 4.80
N VAL A 199 -5.17 0.20 4.14
CA VAL A 199 -4.99 -0.24 2.74
C VAL A 199 -4.12 -1.50 2.66
N VAL A 200 -4.43 -2.37 1.69
CA VAL A 200 -3.79 -3.68 1.50
C VAL A 200 -3.64 -4.03 0.04
N ASP A 201 -2.76 -4.99 -0.24
CA ASP A 201 -2.66 -5.67 -1.53
C ASP A 201 -2.30 -4.71 -2.68
N TRP A 202 -1.32 -3.83 -2.44
CA TRP A 202 -0.79 -2.87 -3.43
C TRP A 202 0.26 -3.52 -4.35
N GLY A 203 0.24 -4.85 -4.48
CA GLY A 203 1.14 -5.62 -5.33
C GLY A 203 0.98 -5.35 -6.84
N GLN A 204 -0.09 -4.67 -7.25
CA GLN A 204 -0.35 -4.23 -8.62
C GLN A 204 0.14 -2.79 -8.89
N SER A 205 1.22 -2.40 -8.21
CA SER A 205 1.89 -1.11 -8.33
C SER A 205 3.19 -1.17 -9.14
N LEU A 206 3.79 0.00 -9.36
CA LEU A 206 5.12 0.19 -9.95
C LEU A 206 5.24 -0.43 -11.35
N GLY A 207 4.19 -0.28 -12.14
CA GLY A 207 4.18 -0.65 -13.55
C GLY A 207 3.27 0.27 -14.36
N SER A 208 2.75 -0.26 -15.46
CA SER A 208 1.76 0.42 -16.28
C SER A 208 0.37 0.24 -15.70
N TRP A 209 -0.38 1.34 -15.53
CA TRP A 209 -1.81 1.26 -15.21
C TRP A 209 -2.67 0.83 -16.42
N GLY A 210 -2.05 0.68 -17.59
CA GLY A 210 -2.68 0.19 -18.82
C GLY A 210 -3.48 1.24 -19.59
N HIS A 211 -4.20 0.76 -20.60
CA HIS A 211 -5.01 1.57 -21.52
C HIS A 211 -6.51 1.30 -21.32
N LEU A 212 -7.31 1.39 -22.39
CA LEU A 212 -8.73 1.00 -22.33
C LEU A 212 -8.85 -0.51 -22.03
N PHE A 213 -9.88 -0.88 -21.27
CA PHE A 213 -10.19 -2.27 -20.89
C PHE A 213 -9.08 -3.02 -20.12
N GLY A 214 -8.15 -2.30 -19.49
CA GLY A 214 -7.08 -2.90 -18.70
C GLY A 214 -5.94 -3.55 -19.51
N TRP A 215 -5.92 -3.39 -20.83
CA TRP A 215 -4.83 -3.90 -21.67
C TRP A 215 -3.51 -3.17 -21.37
N GLY A 216 -2.41 -3.94 -21.33
CA GLY A 216 -1.07 -3.41 -21.05
C GLY A 216 -0.81 -3.02 -19.60
N ARG A 217 -1.61 -3.53 -18.65
CA ARG A 217 -1.32 -3.44 -17.21
C ARG A 217 -0.09 -4.27 -16.86
N SER A 218 0.74 -3.72 -15.97
CA SER A 218 1.88 -4.43 -15.41
C SER A 218 2.15 -3.96 -13.99
N ASN A 219 2.96 -4.73 -13.27
CA ASN A 219 3.44 -4.41 -11.94
C ASN A 219 4.93 -4.68 -11.86
N TRP A 220 5.61 -4.02 -10.93
CA TRP A 220 7.07 -4.11 -10.76
C TRP A 220 7.84 -4.12 -12.09
N ASN A 221 7.50 -3.18 -12.98
CA ASN A 221 8.18 -2.97 -14.26
C ASN A 221 8.51 -1.49 -14.40
N CYS A 222 9.77 -1.14 -14.17
CA CYS A 222 10.20 0.24 -14.16
C CYS A 222 10.08 0.93 -15.53
N ASN A 223 10.33 0.20 -16.63
CA ASN A 223 10.21 0.77 -17.97
C ASN A 223 8.77 1.18 -18.27
N ASP A 224 7.82 0.33 -17.87
CA ASP A 224 6.39 0.61 -17.99
C ASP A 224 5.95 1.77 -17.08
N TYR A 225 6.40 1.76 -15.82
CA TYR A 225 6.14 2.82 -14.86
C TYR A 225 6.67 4.19 -15.35
N ARG A 226 7.93 4.23 -15.79
CA ARG A 226 8.56 5.46 -16.31
C ARG A 226 7.87 5.96 -17.57
N ARG A 227 7.53 5.07 -18.51
CA ARG A 227 6.91 5.44 -19.79
C ARG A 227 5.63 6.26 -19.59
N GLN A 228 4.87 5.99 -18.54
CA GLN A 228 3.62 6.70 -18.25
C GLN A 228 3.80 7.94 -17.35
N SER A 229 5.01 8.28 -16.89
CA SER A 229 5.23 9.43 -16.01
C SER A 229 4.81 10.77 -16.66
N GLY A 230 4.90 10.91 -17.98
CA GLY A 230 4.43 12.11 -18.70
C GLY A 230 2.90 12.25 -18.80
N ASP A 231 2.17 11.18 -18.49
CA ASP A 231 0.70 11.15 -18.41
C ASP A 231 0.20 11.13 -16.96
N PHE A 232 1.09 11.00 -15.97
CA PHE A 232 0.71 10.86 -14.57
C PHE A 232 -0.18 12.02 -14.08
N LEU A 233 0.29 13.25 -14.27
CA LEU A 233 -0.46 14.46 -13.94
C LEU A 233 -0.13 15.56 -14.96
N ARG A 234 -1.18 16.16 -15.52
CA ARG A 234 -1.12 17.33 -16.39
C ARG A 234 -2.00 18.43 -15.85
N GLU A 235 -1.60 19.66 -16.09
CA GLU A 235 -2.41 20.83 -15.80
C GLU A 235 -3.11 21.30 -17.07
N HIS A 236 -4.43 21.43 -17.00
CA HIS A 236 -5.20 22.02 -18.09
C HIS A 236 -5.12 23.55 -18.03
N LYS A 237 -5.38 24.23 -19.15
CA LYS A 237 -5.27 25.71 -19.26
C LYS A 237 -6.18 26.47 -18.29
N ASP A 238 -7.28 25.87 -17.86
CA ASP A 238 -8.22 26.43 -16.86
C ASP A 238 -7.81 26.12 -15.41
N GLY A 239 -6.62 25.57 -15.20
CA GLY A 239 -6.07 25.25 -13.89
C GLY A 239 -6.55 23.94 -13.28
N ARG A 240 -7.34 23.13 -13.99
CA ARG A 240 -7.72 21.79 -13.53
C ARG A 240 -6.55 20.81 -13.58
N LEU A 241 -6.48 19.95 -12.56
CA LEU A 241 -5.52 18.85 -12.47
C LEU A 241 -6.10 17.61 -13.17
N LEU A 242 -5.39 17.08 -14.17
CA LEU A 242 -5.79 15.93 -14.97
C LEU A 242 -4.81 14.76 -14.74
N PHE A 243 -5.30 13.71 -14.09
CA PHE A 243 -4.52 12.48 -13.89
C PHE A 243 -4.81 11.49 -15.02
N GLY A 244 -3.76 10.95 -15.65
CA GLY A 244 -3.90 9.94 -16.71
C GLY A 244 -4.13 8.51 -16.20
N PHE A 245 -4.10 8.32 -14.87
CA PHE A 245 -4.23 7.04 -14.19
C PHE A 245 -5.55 6.32 -14.51
N ARG A 246 -5.48 4.97 -14.61
CA ARG A 246 -6.64 4.10 -14.86
C ARG A 246 -6.60 2.86 -13.96
N GLY A 247 -7.45 2.84 -12.94
CA GLY A 247 -7.62 1.67 -12.07
C GLY A 247 -8.74 0.73 -12.51
N GLN A 248 -9.00 -0.33 -11.73
CA GLN A 248 -10.21 -1.14 -11.81
C GLN A 248 -11.46 -0.26 -11.69
N HIS A 249 -11.43 0.67 -10.73
CA HIS A 249 -12.40 1.75 -10.63
C HIS A 249 -11.87 2.96 -11.40
N TYR A 250 -12.19 2.99 -12.69
CA TYR A 250 -11.64 3.92 -13.68
C TYR A 250 -12.28 5.31 -13.67
N GLU A 251 -13.43 5.51 -13.03
CA GLU A 251 -14.09 6.81 -12.96
C GLU A 251 -13.22 7.82 -12.22
N ASN A 252 -12.52 8.64 -13.00
CA ASN A 252 -11.63 9.75 -12.63
C ASN A 252 -11.15 9.65 -11.17
N PHE A 253 -10.23 8.71 -10.90
CA PHE A 253 -9.70 8.49 -9.55
C PHE A 253 -8.96 9.71 -8.98
N GLY A 254 -8.69 10.72 -9.80
CA GLY A 254 -8.19 12.04 -9.42
C GLY A 254 -9.25 13.15 -9.35
N ARG A 255 -10.56 12.86 -9.55
CA ARG A 255 -11.65 13.83 -9.46
C ARG A 255 -11.59 14.55 -8.11
N ASP A 256 -11.91 15.84 -8.10
CA ASP A 256 -11.88 16.77 -6.96
C ASP A 256 -10.57 16.79 -6.15
N VAL A 257 -9.47 16.24 -6.67
CA VAL A 257 -8.14 16.54 -6.12
C VAL A 257 -7.81 17.99 -6.49
N THR A 258 -7.58 18.80 -5.49
CA THR A 258 -7.24 20.22 -5.61
C THR A 258 -5.73 20.43 -5.47
N ARG A 259 -5.26 21.65 -5.79
CA ARG A 259 -3.89 22.05 -5.49
C ARG A 259 -3.60 22.09 -3.99
N SER A 260 -4.61 22.39 -3.17
CA SER A 260 -4.46 22.38 -1.71
C SER A 260 -4.14 20.97 -1.22
N ASP A 261 -4.81 19.95 -1.79
CA ASP A 261 -4.52 18.54 -1.49
C ASP A 261 -3.11 18.15 -1.95
N LEU A 262 -2.69 18.64 -3.13
CA LEU A 262 -1.31 18.42 -3.58
C LEU A 262 -0.28 19.09 -2.66
N ARG A 263 -0.53 20.30 -2.17
CA ARG A 263 0.35 20.96 -1.19
C ARG A 263 0.41 20.20 0.12
N TRP A 264 -0.74 19.70 0.59
CA TRP A 264 -0.83 18.87 1.79
C TRP A 264 -0.02 17.57 1.63
N LEU A 265 -0.08 16.92 0.48
CA LEU A 265 0.71 15.71 0.21
C LEU A 265 2.20 16.05 0.05
N VAL A 266 2.53 17.10 -0.70
CA VAL A 266 3.92 17.52 -0.95
C VAL A 266 4.62 17.92 0.36
N SER A 267 3.91 18.54 1.31
CA SER A 267 4.49 18.88 2.61
C SER A 267 4.87 17.64 3.43
N ARG A 268 4.24 16.48 3.17
CA ARG A 268 4.53 15.20 3.83
C ARG A 268 5.53 14.35 3.06
N LEU A 269 5.49 14.40 1.73
CA LEU A 269 6.55 13.83 0.88
C LEU A 269 7.88 14.56 1.05
N GLY A 270 7.85 15.79 1.56
CA GLY A 270 9.03 16.56 1.96
C GLY A 270 10.13 16.53 0.90
N ASN A 271 11.36 16.34 1.35
CA ASN A 271 12.53 16.10 0.53
C ASN A 271 12.99 14.64 0.63
N ILE A 272 12.06 13.69 0.43
CA ILE A 272 12.42 12.28 0.26
C ILE A 272 13.56 12.13 -0.75
N SER A 273 14.66 11.52 -0.32
CA SER A 273 15.88 11.44 -1.11
C SER A 273 15.93 10.21 -2.00
N ALA A 274 16.76 10.24 -3.05
CA ALA A 274 17.01 9.07 -3.89
C ALA A 274 17.53 7.87 -3.08
N GLU A 275 18.37 8.11 -2.08
CA GLU A 275 18.93 7.04 -1.25
C GLU A 275 17.87 6.41 -0.34
N GLN A 276 16.92 7.19 0.21
CA GLN A 276 15.78 6.63 0.95
C GLN A 276 14.89 5.76 0.06
N VAL A 277 14.60 6.21 -1.16
CA VAL A 277 13.79 5.44 -2.11
C VAL A 277 14.51 4.16 -2.53
N LYS A 278 15.81 4.21 -2.82
CA LYS A 278 16.62 3.02 -3.11
C LYS A 278 16.67 2.06 -1.93
N ALA A 279 16.80 2.56 -0.70
CA ALA A 279 16.79 1.73 0.50
C ALA A 279 15.46 0.98 0.66
N ALA A 280 14.31 1.64 0.46
CA ALA A 280 13.00 0.98 0.42
C ALA A 280 12.92 -0.09 -0.68
N LEU A 281 13.36 0.23 -1.91
CA LEU A 281 13.33 -0.69 -3.05
C LEU A 281 14.18 -1.94 -2.77
N ARG A 282 15.39 -1.75 -2.25
CA ARG A 282 16.29 -2.85 -1.86
C ARG A 282 15.69 -3.73 -0.78
N ALA A 283 15.14 -3.11 0.27
CA ALA A 283 14.42 -3.81 1.34
C ALA A 283 13.17 -4.54 0.83
N SER A 284 12.68 -4.17 -0.35
CA SER A 284 11.56 -4.81 -1.05
C SER A 284 12.00 -5.79 -2.13
N GLY A 285 13.29 -6.11 -2.24
CA GLY A 285 13.81 -7.14 -3.13
C GLY A 285 14.27 -6.66 -4.51
N ALA A 286 14.40 -5.35 -4.73
CA ALA A 286 14.98 -4.81 -5.95
C ALA A 286 16.43 -5.28 -6.16
N SER A 287 16.78 -5.49 -7.43
CA SER A 287 18.16 -5.52 -7.91
C SER A 287 18.74 -4.11 -8.03
N PRO A 288 20.06 -3.93 -8.12
CA PRO A 288 20.67 -2.60 -8.27
C PRO A 288 20.12 -1.80 -9.46
N ASP A 289 19.86 -2.44 -10.59
CA ASP A 289 19.30 -1.78 -11.77
C ASP A 289 17.85 -1.34 -11.55
N GLU A 290 17.04 -2.19 -10.91
CA GLU A 290 15.67 -1.85 -10.51
C GLU A 290 15.67 -0.69 -9.52
N GLU A 291 16.57 -0.68 -8.52
CA GLU A 291 16.71 0.42 -7.54
C GLU A 291 16.93 1.76 -8.23
N LEU A 292 17.93 1.84 -9.11
CA LEU A 292 18.26 3.06 -9.84
C LEU A 292 17.09 3.52 -10.71
N CYS A 293 16.49 2.56 -11.41
CA CYS A 293 15.43 2.82 -12.36
C CYS A 293 14.17 3.36 -11.65
N PHE A 294 13.67 2.63 -10.66
CA PHE A 294 12.46 3.00 -9.94
C PHE A 294 12.65 4.28 -9.12
N ALA A 295 13.80 4.45 -8.46
CA ALA A 295 14.05 5.66 -7.67
C ALA A 295 14.00 6.92 -8.53
N SER A 296 14.65 6.89 -9.71
CA SER A 296 14.56 8.00 -10.68
C SER A 296 13.11 8.24 -11.13
N ALA A 297 12.41 7.20 -11.60
CA ALA A 297 11.06 7.36 -12.13
C ALA A 297 10.04 7.82 -11.07
N PHE A 298 10.19 7.36 -9.82
CA PHE A 298 9.38 7.78 -8.69
C PHE A 298 9.62 9.25 -8.36
N LEU A 299 10.90 9.66 -8.25
CA LEU A 299 11.25 11.05 -7.95
C LEU A 299 10.85 12.01 -9.07
N ASP A 300 10.86 11.57 -10.33
CA ASP A 300 10.33 12.36 -11.44
C ASP A 300 8.84 12.69 -11.24
N ARG A 301 8.03 11.69 -10.83
CA ARG A 301 6.62 11.89 -10.52
C ARG A 301 6.39 12.73 -9.27
N VAL A 302 7.20 12.57 -8.23
CA VAL A 302 7.20 13.48 -7.06
C VAL A 302 7.51 14.92 -7.51
N GLY A 303 8.45 15.11 -8.43
CA GLY A 303 8.75 16.40 -9.03
C GLY A 303 7.56 17.00 -9.80
N ILE A 304 6.77 16.18 -10.50
CA ILE A 304 5.52 16.61 -11.14
C ILE A 304 4.53 17.12 -10.10
N LEU A 305 4.33 16.39 -8.97
CA LEU A 305 3.45 16.83 -7.88
C LEU A 305 3.92 18.16 -7.28
N LYS A 306 5.22 18.29 -7.00
CA LYS A 306 5.82 19.52 -6.45
C LYS A 306 5.56 20.73 -7.35
N ARG A 307 5.75 20.58 -8.67
CA ARG A 307 5.47 21.66 -9.64
C ARG A 307 3.99 22.02 -9.70
N ALA A 308 3.10 21.04 -9.72
CA ALA A 308 1.65 21.28 -9.76
C ALA A 308 1.14 21.96 -8.48
N ALA A 309 1.71 21.61 -7.31
CA ALA A 309 1.41 22.23 -6.03
C ALA A 309 1.89 23.69 -5.92
N ALA A 310 3.03 24.01 -6.55
CA ALA A 310 3.61 25.35 -6.60
C ALA A 310 3.03 26.25 -7.71
N SER A 311 2.34 25.68 -8.71
CA SER A 311 1.74 26.47 -9.78
C SER A 311 0.56 27.29 -9.24
N GLY A 312 0.54 28.60 -9.53
CA GLY A 312 -0.45 29.56 -9.02
C GLY A 312 -0.01 30.41 -7.82
N THR A 313 1.24 30.28 -7.33
CA THR A 313 1.86 31.22 -6.36
C THR A 313 2.66 32.34 -7.04
N SER A 314 2.38 32.66 -8.31
CA SER A 314 2.90 33.91 -8.90
C SER A 314 2.25 35.08 -8.16
N GLU A 315 2.99 35.63 -7.20
CA GLU A 315 2.69 36.91 -6.57
C GLU A 315 2.33 37.92 -7.65
N ILE A 316 1.15 38.51 -7.51
CA ILE A 316 0.89 39.84 -8.05
C ILE A 316 1.90 40.73 -7.32
N ARG A 317 3.02 41.02 -7.96
CA ARG A 317 3.90 42.14 -7.63
C ARG A 317 3.61 43.28 -8.61
#